data_AF-A0A6L5TBR4-F1
#
_entry.id   AF-A0A6L5TBR4-F1
#
_cell.length_a   1.000
_cell.length_b   1.000
_cell.length_c   1.000
_cell.angle_alpha   90.00
_cell.angle_beta   90.00
_cell.angle_gamma   90.00
#
_symmetry.space_group_name_H-M   'P 1'
#
loop_
_entity.id
_entity.type
_entity.pdbx_description
1 polymer ?
#
loop_
_entity_poly.entity_id
_entity_poly.type
_entity_poly.pdbx_seq_one_letter_code
_entity_poly.pdbx_strand_id
1 'polypeptide(L)' 'MEVLVSYHGISKLTIAKMADVEEQDIDRLLANPPEKVEIEVKYKIAVTVMELRFWLKDCELPV' A
#
# COMPACT_ATOMS: atom_id res chain seq x y z
N MET A 1 -2.31 0.22 -4.85
CA MET A 1 -1.20 -0.54 -4.25
C MET A 1 -0.40 -1.33 -5.28
N GLU A 2 -1.03 -2.05 -6.23
CA GLU A 2 -0.35 -2.92 -7.21
C GLU A 2 0.87 -2.32 -7.91
N VAL A 3 0.76 -1.14 -8.55
CA VAL A 3 1.94 -0.47 -9.16
C VAL A 3 3.09 -0.21 -8.14
N LEU A 4 2.87 -0.12 -6.82
CA LEU A 4 3.97 0.10 -5.85
C LEU A 4 4.74 -1.21 -5.69
N VAL A 5 4.00 -2.33 -5.62
CA VAL A 5 4.56 -3.66 -5.43
C VAL A 5 5.17 -4.17 -6.73
N SER A 6 4.40 -4.16 -7.82
CA SER A 6 4.76 -4.81 -9.08
C SER A 6 5.69 -3.97 -9.95
N TYR A 7 5.49 -2.64 -10.00
CA TYR A 7 6.30 -1.76 -10.85
C TYR A 7 7.49 -1.17 -10.08
N HIS A 8 7.24 -0.60 -8.89
CA HIS A 8 8.30 0.01 -8.07
C HIS A 8 9.04 -0.98 -7.15
N GLY A 9 8.63 -2.25 -7.09
CA GLY A 9 9.29 -3.28 -6.28
C GLY A 9 9.17 -3.09 -4.76
N ILE A 10 8.26 -2.24 -4.30
CA ILE A 10 8.09 -1.94 -2.88
C ILE A 10 7.33 -3.08 -2.21
N SER A 11 7.99 -3.72 -1.23
CA SER A 11 7.38 -4.84 -0.51
C SER A 11 6.16 -4.43 0.33
N LYS A 12 5.26 -5.39 0.59
CA LYS A 12 4.10 -5.20 1.48
C LYS A 12 4.55 -4.81 2.89
N LEU A 13 5.57 -5.48 3.44
CA LEU A 13 6.22 -5.11 4.69
C LEU A 13 6.70 -3.65 4.73
N THR A 14 7.29 -3.15 3.64
CA THR A 14 7.74 -1.74 3.58
C THR A 14 6.56 -0.78 3.68
N ILE A 15 5.48 -1.04 2.93
CA ILE A 15 4.27 -0.20 2.97
C ILE A 15 3.65 -0.25 4.37
N ALA A 16 3.58 -1.43 5.00
CA ALA A 16 3.04 -1.60 6.35
C ALA A 16 3.82 -0.78 7.38
N LYS A 17 5.16 -0.86 7.34
CA LYS A 17 6.04 -0.07 8.20
C LYS A 17 5.87 1.44 8.01
N MET A 18 5.72 1.90 6.76
CA MET A 18 5.51 3.32 6.47
C MET A 18 4.13 3.81 6.89
N ALA A 19 3.12 2.94 6.83
CA ALA A 19 1.76 3.24 7.24
C ALA A 19 1.53 3.08 8.75
N ASP A 20 2.52 2.61 9.52
CA ASP A 20 2.37 2.31 10.95
C ASP A 20 1.22 1.31 11.21
N VAL A 21 1.25 0.19 10.47
CA VAL A 21 0.29 -0.93 10.56
C VAL A 21 1.03 -2.28 10.47
N GLU A 22 0.33 -3.38 10.76
CA GLU A 22 0.90 -4.73 10.59
C GLU A 22 0.86 -5.16 9.12
N GLU A 23 1.85 -5.94 8.68
CA GLU A 23 1.85 -6.50 7.31
C GLU A 23 0.61 -7.37 7.06
N GLN A 24 0.13 -8.06 8.11
CA GLN A 24 -1.08 -8.86 8.02
C GLN A 24 -2.33 -8.02 7.72
N ASP A 25 -2.39 -6.75 8.14
CA ASP A 25 -3.51 -5.86 7.81
C ASP A 25 -3.59 -5.59 6.30
N ILE A 26 -2.43 -5.51 5.64
CA ILE A 26 -2.34 -5.38 4.19
C ILE A 26 -2.82 -6.68 3.52
N ASP A 27 -2.39 -7.84 4.01
CA ASP A 27 -2.83 -9.13 3.47
C ASP A 27 -4.34 -9.32 3.60
N ARG A 28 -4.91 -8.96 4.76
CA ARG A 28 -6.37 -8.98 5.01
C ARG A 28 -7.12 -8.02 4.09
N LEU A 29 -6.58 -6.84 3.85
CA LEU A 29 -7.15 -5.85 2.94
C LEU A 29 -7.13 -6.33 1.48
N LEU A 30 -6.10 -7.07 1.08
CA LEU A 30 -5.91 -7.60 -0.27
C LEU A 30 -6.54 -8.99 -0.49
N ALA A 31 -7.02 -9.65 0.57
CA ALA A 31 -7.71 -10.93 0.48
C ALA A 31 -8.96 -10.83 -0.42
N ASN A 32 -9.36 -11.95 -1.01
CA ASN A 32 -10.57 -12.03 -1.82
C ASN A 32 -11.45 -13.20 -1.36
N PRO A 33 -12.56 -12.96 -0.64
CA PRO A 33 -13.11 -11.64 -0.31
C PRO A 33 -12.26 -10.88 0.73
N PRO A 34 -12.31 -9.54 0.76
CA PRO A 34 -11.57 -8.75 1.74
C PRO A 34 -12.00 -9.10 3.16
N GLU A 35 -11.02 -9.27 4.05
CA GLU A 35 -11.27 -9.52 5.46
C GLU A 35 -11.60 -8.20 6.20
N LYS A 36 -12.14 -8.34 7.42
CA LYS A 36 -12.44 -7.18 8.26
C LYS A 36 -11.12 -6.55 8.73
N VAL A 37 -10.95 -5.28 8.37
CA VAL A 37 -9.85 -4.42 8.81
C VAL A 37 -10.46 -3.15 9.37
N GLU A 38 -9.92 -2.66 10.49
CA GLU A 38 -10.37 -1.43 11.14
C GLU A 38 -10.30 -0.23 10.19
N ILE A 39 -11.27 0.68 10.31
CA ILE A 39 -11.38 1.81 9.37
C ILE A 39 -10.15 2.73 9.44
N GLU A 40 -9.60 2.94 10.64
CA GLU A 40 -8.38 3.71 10.86
C GLU A 40 -7.18 3.11 10.12
N VAL A 41 -7.03 1.78 10.19
CA VAL A 41 -5.97 1.04 9.49
C VAL A 41 -6.10 1.18 7.98
N LYS A 42 -7.33 1.11 7.44
CA LYS A 42 -7.58 1.35 6.00
C LYS A 42 -7.17 2.76 5.59
N TYR A 43 -7.45 3.77 6.40
CA TYR A 43 -7.05 5.15 6.13
C TYR A 43 -5.53 5.32 6.17
N LYS A 44 -4.84 4.78 7.18
CA LYS A 44 -3.38 4.78 7.27
C LYS A 44 -2.75 4.18 6.01
N ILE A 45 -3.20 3.00 5.60
CA ILE A 45 -2.72 2.34 4.37
C ILE A 45 -3.01 3.20 3.13
N ALA A 46 -4.22 3.75 3.01
CA ALA A 46 -4.61 4.55 1.85
C ALA A 46 -3.75 5.81 1.71
N VAL A 47 -3.54 6.56 2.80
CA VAL A 47 -2.70 7.77 2.83
C VAL A 47 -1.29 7.42 2.38
N THR A 48 -0.65 6.44 2.99
CA THR A 48 0.72 6.03 2.64
C THR A 48 0.82 5.57 1.19
N VAL A 49 -0.13 4.77 0.69
CA VAL A 49 -0.13 4.30 -0.70
C VAL A 49 -0.30 5.48 -1.68
N MET A 50 -1.14 6.45 -1.36
CA MET A 50 -1.37 7.64 -2.19
C MET A 50 -0.15 8.57 -2.20
N GLU A 51 0.48 8.79 -1.05
CA GLU A 51 1.71 9.58 -0.93
C GLU A 51 2.87 8.94 -1.70
N LEU A 52 3.09 7.62 -1.52
CA LEU A 52 4.11 6.88 -2.26
C LEU A 52 3.85 6.91 -3.77
N ARG A 53 2.58 6.77 -4.19
CA ARG A 53 2.18 6.91 -5.59
C ARG A 53 2.54 8.27 -6.15
N PHE A 54 2.22 9.32 -5.41
CA PHE A 54 2.50 10.68 -5.82
C PHE A 54 4.01 10.93 -5.92
N TRP A 55 4.77 10.48 -4.92
CA TRP A 55 6.21 10.70 -4.85
C TRP A 55 6.99 9.97 -5.94
N LEU A 56 6.59 8.75 -6.29
CA LEU A 56 7.28 7.92 -7.28
C LEU A 56 6.80 8.15 -8.71
N LYS A 57 5.74 8.94 -8.91
CA LYS A 57 5.15 9.20 -10.23
C LYS A 57 6.17 9.75 -11.22
N ASP A 58 7.05 10.64 -10.78
CA ASP A 58 8.07 11.25 -11.65
C ASP A 58 9.21 10.27 -12.02
N CYS A 59 9.28 9.13 -11.35
CA CYS A 59 10.20 8.03 -11.68
C CYS A 59 9.59 7.05 -12.70
N GLU A 60 8.32 7.20 -13.05
CA GLU A 60 7.63 6.36 -14.05
C GLU A 60 7.96 6.88 -15.45
N LEU A 61 8.30 5.99 -16.38
CA LEU A 61 8.55 6.38 -17.77
C LEU A 61 7.27 6.99 -18.39
N PRO A 62 7.39 8.02 -19.26
CA PRO A 62 6.26 8.47 -20.06
C PRO A 62 5.71 7.29 -20.86
N VAL A 63 4.42 7.01 -20.71
CA VAL A 63 3.68 6.03 -21.52
C VAL A 63 3.34 6.64 -22.88
#